data_AF-A0A953LPM2-F1
#
_entry.id   AF-A0A953LPM2-F1
#
_cell.length_a   1.000
_cell.length_b   1.000
_cell.length_c   1.000
_cell.angle_alpha   90.00
_cell.angle_beta   90.00
_cell.angle_gamma   90.00
#
_symmetry.space_group_name_H-M   'P 1'
#
loop_
_entity.id
_entity.type
_entity.pdbx_description
1 polymer ?
#
loop_
_entity_poly.entity_id
_entity_poly.type
_entity_poly.pdbx_seq_one_letter_code
_entity_poly.pdbx_strand_id
1 'polypeptide(L)'
;MSPRAPALPSPGTSPRRTPRHLVLIPLWLGLLGPAPSVRAATAALSGTLTLCEAGCDYASLTNAGGLFAAINAAGLSGDLVIDVSSDLDGELGTHALEEWVEEGAGGYTLLIRPSGGAHTISGSLNGALIRLHGADRVRIDGSTAATLAPGAGGDPAARELTLQNSNSGTSAFVVAVQSGANGASSNTLKNLVILGQDGATTMAGIALGG
;
A
#
# COMPACT_ATOMS: atom_id res chain seq x y z
N MET A 1 -100.11 16.85 -42.29
CA MET A 1 -99.61 15.91 -43.31
C MET A 1 -98.71 16.67 -44.28
N SER A 2 -97.61 16.03 -44.68
CA SER A 2 -96.65 16.39 -45.72
C SER A 2 -95.40 17.18 -45.28
N PRO A 3 -94.18 16.65 -45.52
CA PRO A 3 -92.92 17.22 -45.05
C PRO A 3 -92.39 18.29 -46.02
N ARG A 4 -91.80 19.33 -45.45
CA ARG A 4 -91.10 20.41 -46.16
C ARG A 4 -89.62 20.04 -46.27
N ALA A 5 -89.16 19.73 -47.48
CA ALA A 5 -87.73 19.60 -47.76
C ALA A 5 -87.05 20.97 -47.65
N PRO A 6 -85.86 21.08 -47.04
CA PRO A 6 -85.02 22.25 -47.20
C PRO A 6 -83.82 21.94 -48.11
N ALA A 7 -83.70 22.77 -49.14
CA ALA A 7 -82.56 22.85 -50.05
C ALA A 7 -81.34 23.53 -49.38
N LEU A 8 -80.15 23.09 -49.80
CA LEU A 8 -78.81 23.70 -49.61
C LEU A 8 -78.77 25.16 -50.11
N PRO A 9 -77.91 26.07 -49.59
CA PRO A 9 -76.42 26.00 -49.66
C PRO A 9 -75.72 26.67 -48.44
N SER A 10 -74.42 26.96 -48.28
CA SER A 10 -73.28 27.31 -49.16
C SER A 10 -71.96 27.21 -48.35
N PRO A 11 -70.77 27.33 -48.98
CA PRO A 11 -69.48 26.95 -48.38
C PRO A 11 -68.75 28.09 -47.64
N GLY A 12 -67.94 27.71 -46.65
CA GLY A 12 -66.75 28.45 -46.24
C GLY A 12 -66.76 29.04 -44.83
N THR A 13 -65.85 28.56 -43.98
CA THR A 13 -64.92 29.39 -43.18
C THR A 13 -63.89 28.47 -42.51
N SER A 14 -62.64 28.56 -42.96
CA SER A 14 -61.49 27.93 -42.30
C SER A 14 -61.01 28.85 -41.16
N PRO A 15 -60.85 28.36 -39.91
CA PRO A 15 -60.41 29.22 -38.83
C PRO A 15 -58.90 29.51 -38.86
N ARG A 16 -58.62 30.81 -38.80
CA ARG A 16 -57.32 31.50 -38.69
C ARG A 16 -56.51 30.98 -37.49
N ARG A 17 -55.29 30.48 -37.74
CA ARG A 17 -54.29 30.14 -36.69
C ARG A 17 -53.73 31.41 -36.06
N THR A 18 -53.84 31.53 -34.73
CA THR A 18 -53.09 32.49 -33.91
C THR A 18 -51.67 31.96 -33.65
N PRO A 19 -50.62 32.81 -33.70
CA PRO A 19 -49.29 32.37 -33.32
C PRO A 19 -49.18 32.31 -31.78
N ARG A 20 -48.87 31.13 -31.24
CA ARG A 20 -48.47 30.97 -29.84
C ARG A 20 -47.01 31.40 -29.73
N HIS A 21 -46.74 32.43 -28.93
CA HIS A 21 -45.39 32.84 -28.56
C HIS A 21 -44.68 31.69 -27.83
N LEU A 22 -43.66 31.12 -28.47
CA LEU A 22 -42.75 30.15 -27.89
C LEU A 22 -41.81 30.90 -26.93
N VAL A 23 -42.00 30.73 -25.63
CA VAL A 23 -41.05 31.22 -24.62
C VAL A 23 -39.84 30.29 -24.63
N LEU A 24 -38.70 30.81 -25.10
CA LEU A 24 -37.43 30.10 -25.08
C LEU A 24 -36.82 30.22 -23.67
N ILE A 25 -36.90 29.14 -22.88
CA ILE A 25 -36.15 29.03 -21.62
C ILE A 25 -34.70 28.70 -22.01
N PRO A 26 -33.68 29.49 -21.63
CA PRO A 26 -32.31 29.09 -21.88
C PRO A 26 -31.99 27.90 -20.97
N LEU A 27 -31.90 26.71 -21.55
CA LEU A 27 -31.28 25.56 -20.90
C LEU A 27 -29.80 25.88 -20.77
N TRP A 28 -29.40 26.41 -19.62
CA TRP A 28 -28.00 26.45 -19.22
C TRP A 28 -27.56 25.01 -18.98
N LEU A 29 -27.14 24.33 -20.05
CA LEU A 29 -26.45 23.05 -19.96
C LEU A 29 -25.07 23.37 -19.38
N GLY A 30 -25.00 23.43 -18.05
CA GLY A 30 -23.73 23.48 -17.35
C GLY A 30 -22.93 22.28 -17.78
N LEU A 31 -21.90 22.52 -18.60
CA LEU A 31 -20.85 21.57 -18.87
C LEU A 31 -20.04 21.46 -17.57
N LEU A 32 -20.59 20.78 -16.56
CA LEU A 32 -19.75 20.12 -15.59
C LEU A 32 -19.02 19.05 -16.40
N GLY A 33 -17.83 19.41 -16.90
CA GLY A 33 -16.84 18.39 -17.21
C GLY A 33 -16.72 17.46 -16.00
N PRO A 34 -16.34 16.18 -16.19
CA PRO A 34 -16.12 15.30 -15.05
C PRO A 34 -15.25 16.07 -14.06
N ALA A 35 -15.73 16.21 -12.82
CA ALA A 35 -14.88 16.72 -11.76
C ALA A 35 -13.57 15.94 -11.88
N PRO A 36 -12.39 16.59 -11.81
CA PRO A 36 -11.15 15.83 -11.74
C PRO A 36 -11.38 14.81 -10.64
N SER A 37 -11.28 13.52 -10.99
CA SER A 37 -11.27 12.49 -9.98
C SER A 37 -10.04 12.82 -9.15
N VAL A 38 -10.25 13.55 -8.06
CA VAL A 38 -9.24 13.70 -7.02
C VAL A 38 -9.14 12.30 -6.48
N ARG A 39 -8.26 11.50 -7.09
CA ARG A 39 -7.78 10.27 -6.49
C ARG A 39 -7.29 10.74 -5.14
N ALA A 40 -8.04 10.42 -4.09
CA ALA A 40 -7.61 10.74 -2.74
C ALA A 40 -6.17 10.23 -2.64
N ALA A 41 -5.22 11.15 -2.44
CA ALA A 41 -3.85 10.74 -2.17
C ALA A 41 -3.93 9.81 -0.96
N THR A 42 -3.36 8.61 -1.08
CA THR A 42 -3.16 7.74 0.07
C THR A 42 -2.35 8.52 1.10
N ALA A 43 -2.93 8.79 2.26
CA ALA A 43 -2.30 9.62 3.28
C ALA A 43 -0.97 8.97 3.71
N ALA A 44 0.09 9.76 3.76
CA ALA A 44 1.41 9.31 4.16
C ALA A 44 1.40 8.77 5.60
N LEU A 45 2.10 7.66 5.83
CA LEU A 45 2.05 6.90 7.08
C LEU A 45 2.94 7.54 8.16
N SER A 46 2.55 7.39 9.43
CA SER A 46 3.34 7.80 10.60
C SER A 46 2.79 7.15 11.88
N GLY A 47 3.53 7.25 12.98
CA GLY A 47 3.11 6.75 14.28
C GLY A 47 3.41 5.26 14.47
N THR A 48 2.53 4.55 15.16
CA THR A 48 2.68 3.10 15.40
C THR A 48 1.54 2.36 14.71
N LEU A 49 1.88 1.34 13.91
CA LEU A 49 0.94 0.42 13.26
C LEU A 49 1.27 -1.03 13.64
N THR A 50 0.29 -1.90 13.48
CA THR A 50 0.36 -3.31 13.85
C THR A 50 0.46 -4.22 12.63
N LEU A 51 1.29 -5.27 12.74
CA LEU A 51 1.49 -6.28 11.73
C LEU A 51 1.26 -7.67 12.34
N CYS A 52 0.31 -8.42 11.80
CA CYS A 52 -0.12 -9.71 12.34
C CYS A 52 -0.91 -10.49 11.27
N GLU A 53 -1.30 -11.74 11.51
CA GLU A 53 -1.98 -12.55 10.50
C GLU A 53 -3.39 -12.00 10.14
N ALA A 54 -4.12 -11.45 11.12
CA ALA A 54 -5.45 -10.88 10.90
C ALA A 54 -5.88 -9.91 12.03
N GLY A 55 -6.67 -8.88 11.68
CA GLY A 55 -7.29 -7.97 12.65
C GLY A 55 -6.40 -6.79 13.09
N CYS A 56 -5.29 -6.56 12.41
CA CYS A 56 -4.34 -5.46 12.57
C CYS A 56 -4.31 -4.57 11.33
N ASP A 57 -3.45 -3.54 11.33
CA ASP A 57 -3.33 -2.57 10.23
C ASP A 57 -2.85 -3.22 8.93
N TYR A 58 -1.90 -4.17 9.01
CA TYR A 58 -1.44 -4.96 7.87
C TYR A 58 -1.38 -6.44 8.19
N ALA A 59 -1.78 -7.27 7.23
CA ALA A 59 -1.77 -8.73 7.34
C ALA A 59 -0.48 -9.39 6.80
N SER A 60 0.41 -8.59 6.22
CA SER A 60 1.63 -9.06 5.56
C SER A 60 2.66 -7.94 5.42
N LEU A 61 3.94 -8.31 5.45
CA LEU A 61 5.05 -7.39 5.26
C LEU A 61 5.27 -7.03 3.78
N THR A 62 5.26 -8.04 2.90
CA THR A 62 5.79 -7.97 1.52
C THR A 62 4.79 -8.34 0.44
N ASN A 63 3.62 -8.90 0.79
CA ASN A 63 2.61 -9.29 -0.18
C ASN A 63 1.85 -8.10 -0.76
N ALA A 64 1.05 -8.34 -1.80
CA ALA A 64 0.14 -7.35 -2.35
C ALA A 64 -0.82 -6.85 -1.27
N GLY A 65 -0.92 -5.53 -1.11
CA GLY A 65 -1.70 -4.90 -0.04
C GLY A 65 -1.05 -4.96 1.35
N GLY A 66 0.16 -5.53 1.47
CA GLY A 66 0.96 -5.53 2.68
C GLY A 66 1.66 -4.20 2.95
N LEU A 67 2.42 -4.15 4.05
CA LEU A 67 3.06 -2.94 4.56
C LEU A 67 4.00 -2.29 3.53
N PHE A 68 4.87 -3.05 2.86
CA PHE A 68 5.81 -2.48 1.89
C PHE A 68 5.09 -1.84 0.70
N ALA A 69 4.02 -2.48 0.21
CA ALA A 69 3.19 -1.89 -0.85
C ALA A 69 2.53 -0.58 -0.38
N ALA A 70 2.09 -0.50 0.87
CA ALA A 70 1.48 0.69 1.44
C ALA A 70 2.48 1.83 1.61
N ILE A 71 3.67 1.58 2.16
CA ILE A 71 4.73 2.58 2.29
C ILE A 71 5.15 3.11 0.91
N ASN A 72 5.39 2.22 -0.06
CA ASN A 72 5.77 2.61 -1.42
C ASN A 72 4.71 3.48 -2.12
N ALA A 73 3.43 3.30 -1.77
CA ALA A 73 2.33 4.06 -2.37
C ALA A 73 2.05 5.39 -1.65
N ALA A 74 2.20 5.42 -0.33
CA ALA A 74 1.78 6.54 0.51
C ALA A 74 2.93 7.47 0.94
N GLY A 75 4.16 6.95 1.04
CA GLY A 75 5.25 7.65 1.68
C GLY A 75 5.08 7.76 3.21
N LEU A 76 5.95 8.53 3.85
CA LEU A 76 5.94 8.78 5.30
C LEU A 76 5.74 10.27 5.61
N SER A 77 4.92 10.56 6.62
CA SER A 77 4.71 11.92 7.17
C SER A 77 5.32 12.10 8.57
N GLY A 78 5.99 11.07 9.08
CA GLY A 78 6.63 11.00 10.38
C GLY A 78 7.35 9.66 10.56
N ASP A 79 8.05 9.50 11.67
CA ASP A 79 8.59 8.19 12.04
C ASP A 79 7.47 7.15 12.12
N LEU A 80 7.79 5.92 11.70
CA LEU A 80 6.85 4.81 11.67
C LEU A 80 7.42 3.64 12.48
N VAL A 81 6.64 3.15 13.44
CA VAL A 81 6.91 1.95 14.22
C VAL A 81 5.91 0.87 13.81
N ILE A 82 6.42 -0.32 13.53
CA ILE A 82 5.64 -1.49 13.18
C ILE A 82 5.83 -2.52 14.28
N ASP A 83 4.75 -2.76 15.01
CA ASP A 83 4.66 -3.77 16.05
C ASP A 83 4.17 -5.08 15.43
N VAL A 84 5.09 -6.04 15.26
CA VAL A 84 4.78 -7.40 14.79
C VAL A 84 4.21 -8.18 15.97
N SER A 85 2.92 -8.51 15.92
CA SER A 85 2.19 -9.08 17.06
C SER A 85 1.73 -10.53 16.88
N SER A 86 2.10 -11.17 15.77
CA SER A 86 1.95 -12.61 15.55
C SER A 86 2.98 -13.11 14.54
N ASP A 87 3.08 -14.42 14.40
CA ASP A 87 3.76 -15.06 13.27
C ASP A 87 3.08 -14.68 11.93
N LEU A 88 3.87 -14.68 10.85
CA LEU A 88 3.43 -14.52 9.45
C LEU A 88 4.08 -15.62 8.61
N ASP A 89 3.30 -16.59 8.11
CA ASP A 89 3.86 -17.79 7.44
C ASP A 89 3.76 -17.80 5.92
N GLY A 90 3.38 -16.68 5.32
CA GLY A 90 2.95 -16.62 3.92
C GLY A 90 3.57 -15.48 3.11
N GLU A 91 4.76 -15.00 3.46
CA GLU A 91 5.40 -13.92 2.73
C GLU A 91 5.90 -14.40 1.35
N LEU A 92 5.49 -13.69 0.30
CA LEU A 92 5.81 -13.98 -1.11
C LEU A 92 6.84 -13.01 -1.69
N GLY A 93 7.26 -11.99 -0.94
CA GLY A 93 8.31 -11.05 -1.36
C GLY A 93 7.93 -10.22 -2.58
N THR A 94 6.64 -10.11 -2.88
CA THR A 94 6.08 -9.47 -4.08
C THR A 94 6.54 -8.01 -4.19
N HIS A 95 6.51 -7.28 -3.08
CA HIS A 95 6.97 -5.90 -2.99
C HIS A 95 8.28 -5.83 -2.21
N ALA A 96 9.30 -5.19 -2.78
CA ALA A 96 10.41 -4.67 -1.99
C ALA A 96 9.96 -3.40 -1.27
N LEU A 97 10.67 -3.01 -0.22
CA LEU A 97 10.59 -1.66 0.30
C LEU A 97 11.47 -0.77 -0.57
N GLU A 98 10.82 0.13 -1.31
CA GLU A 98 11.50 1.13 -2.15
C GLU A 98 11.84 2.36 -1.30
N GLU A 99 12.64 3.27 -1.85
CA GLU A 99 12.78 4.60 -1.27
C GLU A 99 11.41 5.30 -1.21
N TRP A 100 11.01 5.74 -0.02
CA TRP A 100 9.73 6.39 0.18
C TRP A 100 9.83 7.90 -0.04
N VAL A 101 8.69 8.49 -0.40
CA VAL A 101 8.55 9.95 -0.37
C VAL A 101 8.28 10.40 1.05
N GLU A 102 8.89 11.52 1.46
CA GLU A 102 8.63 12.14 2.76
C GLU A 102 7.78 13.40 2.62
N GLU A 103 6.73 13.50 3.43
CA GLU A 103 5.92 14.69 3.56
C GLU A 103 6.26 15.43 4.86
N GLY A 104 6.44 16.75 4.80
CA GLY A 104 6.76 17.57 5.96
C GLY A 104 8.26 17.77 6.17
N ALA A 105 8.75 17.57 7.40
CA ALA A 105 10.13 17.86 7.78
C ALA A 105 11.15 16.86 7.19
N GLY A 106 10.72 15.61 6.95
CA GLY A 106 11.57 14.53 6.49
C GLY A 106 12.56 14.03 7.54
N GLY A 107 13.46 13.13 7.12
CA GLY A 107 14.40 12.47 8.02
C GLY A 107 13.79 11.31 8.80
N TYR A 108 12.67 10.75 8.33
CA TYR A 108 11.89 9.77 9.07
C TYR A 108 12.54 8.39 9.07
N THR A 109 12.26 7.64 10.12
CA THR A 109 12.72 6.27 10.34
C THR A 109 11.55 5.31 10.28
N LEU A 110 11.76 4.16 9.64
CA LEU A 110 10.93 2.97 9.83
C LEU A 110 11.59 2.03 10.84
N LEU A 111 10.88 1.67 11.91
CA LEU A 111 11.25 0.61 12.84
C LEU A 111 10.28 -0.56 12.70
N ILE A 112 10.81 -1.77 12.48
CA ILE A 112 10.06 -3.03 12.53
C ILE A 112 10.61 -3.84 13.71
N ARG A 113 9.72 -4.21 14.65
CA ARG A 113 10.08 -4.95 15.85
C ARG A 113 8.96 -5.91 16.28
N PRO A 114 9.27 -7.00 17.00
CA PRO A 114 8.23 -7.82 17.62
C PRO A 114 7.55 -7.08 18.78
N SER A 115 6.33 -7.47 19.10
CA SER A 115 5.55 -6.98 20.25
C SER A 115 4.78 -8.14 20.87
N GLY A 116 4.62 -8.12 22.20
CA GLY A 116 3.87 -9.16 22.91
C GLY A 116 4.57 -10.53 22.99
N GLY A 117 5.78 -10.68 22.47
CA GLY A 117 6.58 -11.90 22.56
C GLY A 117 7.43 -12.12 21.32
N ALA A 118 7.97 -13.33 21.20
CA ALA A 118 8.77 -13.72 20.05
C ALA A 118 7.88 -14.16 18.88
N HIS A 119 8.24 -13.76 17.66
CA HIS A 119 7.51 -14.06 16.43
C HIS A 119 8.44 -14.45 15.27
N THR A 120 7.85 -15.09 14.27
CA THR A 120 8.49 -15.53 13.03
C THR A 120 7.80 -14.92 11.83
N ILE A 121 8.56 -14.32 10.92
CA ILE A 121 8.12 -13.94 9.59
C ILE A 121 8.79 -14.89 8.61
N SER A 122 7.98 -15.68 7.91
CA SER A 122 8.45 -16.74 7.03
C SER A 122 7.77 -16.76 5.67
N GLY A 123 8.46 -17.39 4.73
CA GLY A 123 8.00 -17.62 3.36
C GLY A 123 8.87 -18.64 2.64
N SER A 124 8.50 -18.95 1.40
CA SER A 124 9.31 -19.80 0.51
C SER A 124 9.47 -19.14 -0.85
N LEU A 125 10.58 -18.42 -1.03
CA LEU A 125 10.88 -17.62 -2.22
C LEU A 125 12.23 -17.97 -2.82
N ASN A 126 12.28 -18.19 -4.14
CA ASN A 126 13.54 -18.27 -4.89
C ASN A 126 14.07 -16.84 -5.17
N GLY A 127 14.42 -16.15 -4.08
CA GLY A 127 14.76 -14.74 -4.00
C GLY A 127 14.86 -14.31 -2.54
N ALA A 128 14.83 -13.01 -2.25
CA ALA A 128 14.88 -12.49 -0.89
C ALA A 128 13.49 -12.38 -0.25
N LEU A 129 13.32 -12.90 0.97
CA LEU A 129 12.11 -12.75 1.79
C LEU A 129 11.83 -11.27 2.07
N ILE A 130 12.85 -10.52 2.54
CA ILE A 130 12.79 -9.07 2.73
C ILE A 130 13.80 -8.40 1.80
N ARG A 131 13.33 -7.40 1.05
CA ARG A 131 14.16 -6.58 0.17
C ARG A 131 14.06 -5.11 0.56
N LEU A 132 15.19 -4.52 0.93
CA LEU A 132 15.35 -3.07 1.04
C LEU A 132 16.01 -2.61 -0.26
N HIS A 133 15.23 -1.99 -1.14
CA HIS A 133 15.65 -1.64 -2.49
C HIS A 133 15.75 -0.12 -2.62
N GLY A 134 16.88 0.41 -2.17
CA GLY A 134 17.15 1.84 -2.10
C GLY A 134 16.51 2.56 -0.91
N ALA A 135 15.79 1.85 -0.05
CA ALA A 135 15.19 2.41 1.16
C ALA A 135 16.25 2.77 2.20
N ASP A 136 16.16 3.99 2.73
CA ASP A 136 17.06 4.53 3.75
C ASP A 136 16.47 4.46 5.16
N ARG A 137 17.31 4.48 6.21
CA ARG A 137 16.88 4.62 7.62
C ARG A 137 15.87 3.55 8.09
N VAL A 138 15.93 2.36 7.53
CA VAL A 138 15.14 1.20 7.97
C VAL A 138 15.85 0.51 9.13
N ARG A 139 15.11 0.27 10.22
CA ARG A 139 15.55 -0.47 11.40
C ARG A 139 14.70 -1.72 11.54
N ILE A 140 15.32 -2.90 11.42
CA ILE A 140 14.70 -4.17 11.75
C ILE A 140 15.40 -4.69 13.00
N ASP A 141 14.73 -4.61 14.14
CA ASP A 141 15.28 -4.97 15.44
C ASP A 141 14.43 -6.06 16.06
N GLY A 142 15.03 -7.21 16.35
CA GLY A 142 14.30 -8.34 16.91
C GLY A 142 13.99 -8.25 18.39
N SER A 143 14.24 -7.11 19.06
CA SER A 143 13.86 -6.91 20.46
C SER A 143 12.48 -6.27 20.61
N THR A 144 11.65 -6.81 21.51
CA THR A 144 10.39 -6.16 21.92
C THR A 144 10.58 -4.79 22.58
N ALA A 145 11.80 -4.50 23.07
CA ALA A 145 12.19 -3.22 23.66
C ALA A 145 12.87 -2.26 22.67
N ALA A 146 12.94 -2.60 21.38
CA ALA A 146 13.57 -1.76 20.37
C ALA A 146 12.92 -0.37 20.30
N THR A 147 13.70 0.66 20.00
CA THR A 147 13.22 2.05 19.86
C THR A 147 13.68 2.62 18.52
N LEU A 148 13.12 3.77 18.12
CA LEU A 148 13.52 4.47 16.91
C LEU A 148 14.99 4.90 16.93
N ALA A 149 15.61 5.03 18.11
CA ALA A 149 17.02 5.39 18.20
C ALA A 149 17.92 4.22 17.74
N PRO A 150 18.94 4.46 16.89
CA PRO A 150 19.93 3.44 16.55
C PRO A 150 20.75 3.10 17.78
N GLY A 151 20.52 1.92 18.37
CA GLY A 151 21.35 1.38 19.43
C GLY A 151 22.59 0.67 18.86
N ALA A 152 23.75 0.89 19.45
CA ALA A 152 24.96 0.12 19.12
C ALA A 152 24.94 -1.27 19.78
N GLY A 153 25.52 -2.27 19.11
CA GLY A 153 25.61 -3.65 19.60
C GLY A 153 24.29 -4.43 19.53
N GLY A 154 24.31 -5.67 19.97
CA GLY A 154 23.13 -6.54 20.05
C GLY A 154 23.15 -7.40 21.32
N ASP A 155 21.97 -7.84 21.76
CA ASP A 155 21.77 -8.71 22.90
C ASP A 155 21.17 -10.04 22.41
N PRO A 156 21.88 -11.17 22.54
CA PRO A 156 21.35 -12.48 22.18
C PRO A 156 20.05 -12.86 22.91
N ALA A 157 19.83 -12.36 24.13
CA ALA A 157 18.61 -12.60 24.89
C ALA A 157 17.41 -11.81 24.32
N ALA A 158 17.67 -10.80 23.49
CA ALA A 158 16.66 -9.95 22.88
C ALA A 158 16.31 -10.40 21.43
N ARG A 159 16.65 -11.64 21.05
CA ARG A 159 16.36 -12.19 19.72
C ARG A 159 14.96 -12.78 19.63
N GLU A 160 13.98 -11.91 19.58
CA GLU A 160 12.54 -12.22 19.60
C GLU A 160 11.89 -12.09 18.21
N LEU A 161 12.66 -11.85 17.15
CA LEU A 161 12.15 -11.88 15.78
C LEU A 161 13.00 -12.81 14.91
N THR A 162 12.33 -13.82 14.34
CA THR A 162 12.91 -14.75 13.37
C THR A 162 12.48 -14.37 11.97
N LEU A 163 13.43 -14.30 11.05
CA LEU A 163 13.18 -14.15 9.61
C LEU A 163 13.60 -15.43 8.92
N GLN A 164 12.69 -16.07 8.18
CA GLN A 164 12.95 -17.37 7.57
C GLN A 164 12.55 -17.43 6.10
N ASN A 165 13.52 -17.72 5.24
CA ASN A 165 13.22 -18.15 3.87
C ASN A 165 13.48 -19.65 3.75
N SER A 166 12.40 -20.41 3.59
CA SER A 166 12.41 -21.88 3.52
C SER A 166 12.44 -22.42 2.08
N ASN A 167 12.88 -21.61 1.11
CA ASN A 167 12.97 -22.04 -0.28
C ASN A 167 14.16 -22.96 -0.53
N SER A 168 13.93 -24.05 -1.26
CA SER A 168 14.97 -25.00 -1.66
C SER A 168 15.61 -24.68 -3.02
N GLY A 169 15.29 -23.52 -3.61
CA GLY A 169 15.98 -22.99 -4.78
C GLY A 169 17.31 -22.36 -4.39
N THR A 170 18.29 -22.41 -5.30
CA THR A 170 19.66 -21.93 -5.06
C THR A 170 19.81 -20.42 -5.15
N SER A 171 18.71 -19.67 -5.27
CA SER A 171 18.72 -18.20 -5.28
C SER A 171 18.02 -17.60 -4.06
N ALA A 172 17.86 -18.38 -2.98
CA ALA A 172 17.16 -17.96 -1.78
C ALA A 172 18.03 -17.05 -0.88
N PHE A 173 17.47 -15.91 -0.50
CA PHE A 173 18.03 -14.98 0.49
C PHE A 173 17.00 -14.76 1.61
N VAL A 174 17.44 -14.48 2.84
CA VAL A 174 16.51 -14.03 3.88
C VAL A 174 16.31 -12.53 3.78
N VAL A 175 17.39 -11.76 3.78
CA VAL A 175 17.34 -10.30 3.59
C VAL A 175 18.33 -9.87 2.51
N ALA A 176 17.88 -9.02 1.60
CA ALA A 176 18.75 -8.32 0.66
C ALA A 176 18.59 -6.81 0.83
N VAL A 177 19.71 -6.10 1.00
CA VAL A 177 19.79 -4.63 1.02
C VAL A 177 20.56 -4.18 -0.22
N GLN A 178 19.87 -3.48 -1.11
CA GLN A 178 20.29 -3.20 -2.48
C GLN A 178 20.12 -1.72 -2.82
N SER A 179 20.87 -1.22 -3.78
CA SER A 179 21.00 0.21 -4.10
C SER A 179 19.87 0.83 -4.91
N GLY A 180 18.74 0.15 -5.13
CA GLY A 180 17.59 0.64 -5.90
C GLY A 180 17.89 1.65 -7.02
N ALA A 181 17.19 2.80 -6.99
CA ALA A 181 17.58 3.99 -7.76
C ALA A 181 18.65 4.85 -7.05
N ASN A 182 18.69 4.78 -5.71
CA ASN A 182 19.65 5.43 -4.81
C ASN A 182 20.16 4.38 -3.80
N GLY A 183 21.38 4.53 -3.29
CA GLY A 183 21.95 3.57 -2.34
C GLY A 183 21.14 3.42 -1.05
N ALA A 184 20.84 2.20 -0.61
CA ALA A 184 20.15 1.91 0.65
C ALA A 184 21.07 2.15 1.86
N SER A 185 20.86 3.27 2.53
CA SER A 185 21.80 3.89 3.48
C SER A 185 21.24 3.96 4.89
N SER A 186 22.12 3.89 5.89
CA SER A 186 21.77 3.99 7.32
C SER A 186 20.74 2.96 7.81
N ASN A 187 20.68 1.80 7.16
CA ASN A 187 19.84 0.68 7.56
C ASN A 187 20.49 -0.12 8.70
N THR A 188 19.68 -0.62 9.63
CA THR A 188 20.14 -1.43 10.77
C THR A 188 19.34 -2.73 10.84
N LEU A 189 20.06 -3.86 10.87
CA LEU A 189 19.51 -5.18 11.18
C LEU A 189 20.14 -5.68 12.45
N LYS A 190 19.36 -5.87 13.52
CA LYS A 190 19.87 -6.09 14.88
C LYS A 190 18.99 -7.07 15.66
N ASN A 191 19.60 -7.86 16.54
CA ASN A 191 18.87 -8.81 17.40
C ASN A 191 17.94 -9.78 16.64
N LEU A 192 18.26 -10.15 15.40
CA LEU A 192 17.43 -11.07 14.61
C LEU A 192 17.93 -12.51 14.72
N VAL A 193 17.02 -13.46 14.57
CA VAL A 193 17.35 -14.83 14.15
C VAL A 193 17.14 -14.91 12.64
N ILE A 194 18.16 -15.33 11.89
CA ILE A 194 18.13 -15.40 10.42
C ILE A 194 18.25 -16.87 10.01
N LEU A 195 17.21 -17.40 9.38
CA LEU A 195 17.13 -18.80 8.97
C LEU A 195 16.94 -18.93 7.46
N GLY A 196 17.88 -19.61 6.80
CA GLY A 196 17.68 -20.12 5.44
C GLY A 196 17.04 -21.52 5.46
N GLN A 197 16.97 -22.16 4.29
CA GLN A 197 16.49 -23.54 4.18
C GLN A 197 17.59 -24.51 4.60
N ASP A 198 18.68 -24.56 3.82
CA ASP A 198 19.87 -25.34 4.11
C ASP A 198 21.14 -24.66 3.52
N GLY A 199 22.30 -25.26 3.77
CA GLY A 199 23.59 -24.74 3.30
C GLY A 199 23.88 -24.95 1.81
N ALA A 200 23.04 -25.68 1.07
CA ALA A 200 23.19 -25.89 -0.37
C ALA A 200 22.30 -24.94 -1.20
N THR A 201 21.22 -24.44 -0.60
CA THR A 201 20.16 -23.69 -1.28
C THR A 201 20.10 -22.22 -0.84
N THR A 202 20.46 -21.92 0.40
CA THR A 202 20.52 -20.53 0.88
C THR A 202 21.74 -19.83 0.30
N MET A 203 21.54 -18.87 -0.62
CA MET A 203 22.64 -18.04 -1.14
C MET A 203 23.28 -17.20 -0.06
N ALA A 204 22.45 -16.51 0.73
CA ALA A 204 22.90 -15.73 1.88
C ALA A 204 21.78 -15.50 2.90
N GLY A 205 22.14 -15.41 4.18
CA GLY A 205 21.22 -14.93 5.20
C GLY A 205 20.92 -13.44 5.00
N ILE A 206 21.96 -12.61 5.04
CA ILE A 206 21.86 -11.17 4.77
C ILE A 206 22.87 -10.84 3.68
N ALA A 207 22.40 -10.25 2.58
CA ALA A 207 23.24 -9.69 1.54
C ALA A 207 23.18 -8.16 1.57
N LEU A 208 24.34 -7.52 1.59
CA LEU A 208 24.49 -6.07 1.49
C LEU A 208 25.27 -5.77 0.20
N GLY A 209 24.66 -5.06 -0.73
CA GLY A 209 25.30 -4.69 -1.99
C GLY A 209 24.34 -4.65 -3.17
N GLY A 210 24.63 -3.74 -4.09
CA GLY A 210 23.93 -3.47 -5.34
C GLY A 210 24.74 -2.44 -6.10
#